data_AF-A0A3S9AG84-F1
#
_entry.id   AF-A0A3S9AG84-F1
#
_cell.length_a   1.000
_cell.length_b   1.000
_cell.length_c   1.000
_cell.angle_alpha   90.00
_cell.angle_beta   90.00
_cell.angle_gamma   90.00
#
_symmetry.space_group_name_H-M   'P 1'
#
loop_
_entity.id
_entity.type
_entity.pdbx_description
1 polymer ?
#
loop_
_entity_poly.entity_id
_entity_poly.type
_entity_poly.pdbx_seq_one_letter_code
_entity_poly.pdbx_strand_id
1 'polypeptide(L)'
;MTHSAFDFGLLIDAEQLVPHLGNDKLRIVDLSRASVYDQLHIPHALHLKPKFLVRQDEQATGLLPDVAGLQELIRYLNISPEHHVVVYDDEGGAWAGRLIWNLHCLGFENTSLLNGGIHAWLAAGLPTTSEVEQFEPVSALVQVDQAKIQQYRIEYAELLEKVQSSQVQLWDCRTEDEYTGLRLAARRGGHIPNALHFEWSTALNRENHLRLHPLERTQQRLEQLGFNLNEPVVVYCQSHHRSGLAYILGRLLGWNIQAYDGAWSEWGNRLDSPIITGEMPS
;
A
#
# COMPACT_ATOMS: atom_id res chain seq x y z
N MET A 1 -20.85 0.87 8.34
CA MET A 1 -20.10 2.14 8.43
C MET A 1 -19.27 2.09 9.69
N THR A 2 -17.95 2.22 9.58
CA THR A 2 -17.04 2.26 10.72
C THR A 2 -17.10 3.66 11.33
N HIS A 3 -17.29 3.76 12.65
CA HIS A 3 -17.26 5.05 13.35
C HIS A 3 -15.92 5.15 14.08
N SER A 4 -15.02 6.00 13.58
CA SER A 4 -13.73 6.27 14.24
C SER A 4 -13.95 7.21 15.44
N ALA A 5 -13.35 6.87 16.59
CA ALA A 5 -13.29 7.77 17.73
C ALA A 5 -12.23 8.90 17.56
N PHE A 6 -11.49 8.86 16.45
CA PHE A 6 -10.36 9.74 16.13
C PHE A 6 -10.66 10.58 14.90
N ASP A 7 -10.29 11.86 14.93
CA ASP A 7 -10.33 12.78 13.79
C ASP A 7 -9.01 12.67 12.98
N PHE A 8 -8.75 11.47 12.46
CA PHE A 8 -7.57 11.19 11.64
C PHE A 8 -7.97 11.08 10.17
N GLY A 9 -7.21 11.75 9.31
CA GLY A 9 -7.23 11.52 7.87
C GLY A 9 -6.42 10.30 7.48
N LEU A 10 -6.42 9.95 6.18
CA LEU A 10 -5.64 8.81 5.67
C LEU A 10 -4.12 8.99 5.84
N LEU A 11 -3.63 10.22 5.96
CA LEU A 11 -2.25 10.55 6.29
C LEU A 11 -2.25 11.34 7.60
N ILE A 12 -1.43 10.92 8.56
CA ILE A 12 -1.22 11.64 9.81
C ILE A 12 0.26 11.84 10.08
N ASP A 13 0.58 12.91 10.78
CA ASP A 13 1.91 13.16 11.32
C ASP A 13 2.04 12.57 12.74
N ALA A 14 3.28 12.33 13.16
CA ALA A 14 3.59 11.67 14.43
C ALA A 14 3.00 12.42 15.64
N GLU A 15 3.01 13.74 15.59
CA GLU A 15 2.47 14.63 16.62
C GLU A 15 0.96 14.45 16.83
N GLN A 16 0.23 14.03 15.80
CA GLN A 16 -1.20 13.74 15.89
C GLN A 16 -1.46 12.40 16.59
N LEU A 17 -0.52 11.44 16.51
CA LEU A 17 -0.67 10.12 17.11
C LEU A 17 -0.34 10.11 18.60
N VAL A 18 0.65 10.90 19.03
CA VAL A 18 1.20 10.90 20.40
C VAL A 18 0.14 11.04 21.51
N PRO A 19 -0.86 11.95 21.41
CA PRO A 19 -1.88 12.11 22.46
C PRO A 19 -2.79 10.88 22.65
N HIS A 20 -2.76 9.93 21.71
CA HIS A 20 -3.64 8.77 21.69
C HIS A 20 -2.92 7.44 21.97
N LEU A 21 -1.61 7.47 22.26
CA LEU A 21 -0.86 6.27 22.64
C LEU A 21 -1.53 5.58 23.84
N GLY A 22 -1.70 4.26 23.74
CA GLY A 22 -2.33 3.44 24.78
C GLY A 22 -3.87 3.48 24.77
N ASN A 23 -4.51 4.13 23.80
CA ASN A 23 -5.96 4.07 23.65
C ASN A 23 -6.39 2.69 23.12
N ASP A 24 -7.32 2.02 23.81
CA ASP A 24 -7.80 0.68 23.45
C ASP A 24 -8.46 0.58 22.06
N LYS A 25 -8.91 1.70 21.49
CA LYS A 25 -9.52 1.78 20.14
C LYS A 25 -8.49 2.14 19.06
N LEU A 26 -7.23 2.35 19.42
CA LEU A 26 -6.15 2.63 18.49
C LEU A 26 -5.30 1.37 18.30
N ARG A 27 -5.15 0.93 17.05
CA ARG A 27 -4.25 -0.17 16.69
C ARG A 27 -3.10 0.38 15.88
N ILE A 28 -1.90 0.41 16.46
CA ILE A 28 -0.68 0.80 15.76
C ILE A 28 -0.03 -0.46 15.20
N VAL A 29 0.30 -0.46 13.90
CA VAL A 29 0.88 -1.61 13.22
C VAL A 29 2.22 -1.23 12.59
N ASP A 30 3.26 -1.96 12.98
CA ASP A 30 4.63 -1.85 12.46
C ASP A 30 4.85 -2.89 11.35
N LEU A 31 5.32 -2.44 10.19
CA LEU A 31 5.81 -3.28 9.09
C LEU A 31 7.27 -3.03 8.74
N SER A 32 8.05 -2.56 9.72
CA SER A 32 9.50 -2.42 9.58
C SER A 32 10.17 -3.79 9.41
N ARG A 33 11.47 -3.81 9.15
CA ARG A 33 12.23 -5.07 9.29
C ARG A 33 12.19 -5.52 10.75
N ALA A 34 12.08 -6.82 11.00
CA ALA A 34 12.07 -7.38 12.37
C ALA A 34 13.27 -6.91 13.21
N SER A 35 14.45 -6.77 12.59
CA SER A 35 15.65 -6.26 13.26
C SER A 35 15.53 -4.81 13.74
N VAL A 36 14.68 -3.99 13.11
CA VAL A 36 14.37 -2.63 13.55
C VAL A 36 13.39 -2.69 14.70
N TYR A 37 12.24 -3.38 14.52
CA TYR A 37 11.23 -3.55 15.58
C TYR A 37 11.83 -4.08 16.89
N ASP A 38 12.66 -5.12 16.82
CA ASP A 38 13.27 -5.73 18.02
C ASP A 38 14.22 -4.76 18.75
N GLN A 39 14.80 -3.78 18.05
CA GLN A 39 15.65 -2.75 18.66
C GLN A 39 14.81 -1.60 19.22
N LEU A 40 13.83 -1.13 18.45
CA LEU A 40 12.90 -0.08 18.82
C LEU A 40 11.67 -0.07 17.93
N HIS A 41 10.56 0.39 18.48
CA HIS A 41 9.32 0.64 17.78
C HIS A 41 8.48 1.68 18.54
N ILE A 42 7.42 2.17 17.89
CA ILE A 42 6.42 3.03 18.53
C ILE A 42 5.73 2.25 19.66
N PRO A 43 5.54 2.83 20.87
CA PRO A 43 4.81 2.18 21.95
C PRO A 43 3.43 1.68 21.50
N HIS A 44 3.00 0.54 22.01
CA HIS A 44 1.74 -0.13 21.62
C HIS A 44 1.68 -0.61 20.15
N ALA A 45 2.80 -0.64 19.42
CA ALA A 45 2.83 -1.15 18.06
C ALA A 45 2.87 -2.69 17.99
N LEU A 46 1.96 -3.25 17.20
CA LEU A 46 1.96 -4.66 16.81
C LEU A 46 2.83 -4.84 15.56
N HIS A 47 3.89 -5.64 15.64
CA HIS A 47 4.67 -5.99 14.46
C HIS A 47 3.94 -6.98 13.55
N LEU A 48 3.82 -6.66 12.27
CA LEU A 48 3.20 -7.51 11.25
C LEU A 48 4.21 -7.85 10.14
N LYS A 49 4.39 -9.15 9.92
CA LYS A 49 5.30 -9.64 8.86
C LYS A 49 4.62 -9.53 7.49
N PRO A 50 5.30 -9.04 6.43
CA PRO A 50 4.75 -8.91 5.09
C PRO A 50 4.10 -10.18 4.50
N LYS A 51 4.53 -11.36 4.94
CA LYS A 51 3.95 -12.65 4.51
C LYS A 51 2.45 -12.78 4.80
N PHE A 52 1.90 -12.06 5.78
CA PHE A 52 0.47 -12.05 6.08
C PHE A 52 -0.33 -11.23 5.07
N LEU A 53 0.34 -10.38 4.29
CA LEU A 53 -0.29 -9.46 3.35
C LEU A 53 -0.32 -9.99 1.92
N VAL A 54 0.31 -11.12 1.63
CA VAL A 54 0.47 -11.63 0.27
C VAL A 54 0.20 -13.12 0.18
N ARG A 55 -0.52 -13.53 -0.87
CA ARG A 55 -0.57 -14.90 -1.37
C ARG A 55 0.33 -15.01 -2.58
N GLN A 56 0.99 -16.15 -2.71
CA GLN A 56 1.83 -16.49 -3.86
C GLN A 56 1.26 -17.70 -4.58
N ASP A 57 1.41 -17.72 -5.90
CA ASP A 57 1.23 -18.89 -6.74
C ASP A 57 2.34 -18.95 -7.80
N GLU A 58 2.19 -19.83 -8.80
CA GLU A 58 3.22 -20.06 -9.82
C GLU A 58 3.53 -18.80 -10.65
N GLN A 59 2.52 -17.95 -10.90
CA GLN A 59 2.66 -16.82 -11.79
C GLN A 59 2.82 -15.51 -11.02
N ALA A 60 2.20 -15.39 -9.84
CA ALA A 60 2.10 -14.14 -9.10
C ALA A 60 2.63 -14.26 -7.66
N THR A 61 3.31 -13.21 -7.19
CA THR A 61 3.93 -13.19 -5.85
C THR A 61 3.32 -12.18 -4.89
N GLY A 62 2.39 -11.35 -5.36
CA GLY A 62 1.84 -10.19 -4.63
C GLY A 62 0.33 -10.26 -4.37
N LEU A 63 -0.32 -11.39 -4.65
CA LEU A 63 -1.78 -11.49 -4.65
C LEU A 63 -2.37 -11.16 -3.27
N LEU A 64 -3.58 -10.62 -3.25
CA LEU A 64 -4.40 -10.51 -2.06
C LEU A 64 -4.50 -11.90 -1.41
N PRO A 65 -4.36 -12.01 -0.08
CA PRO A 65 -4.75 -13.21 0.63
C PRO A 65 -6.20 -13.60 0.29
N ASP A 66 -6.49 -14.90 0.30
CA ASP A 66 -7.87 -15.35 0.17
C ASP A 66 -8.68 -14.97 1.41
N VAL A 67 -9.99 -15.26 1.41
CA VAL A 67 -10.88 -14.91 2.52
C VAL A 67 -10.39 -15.47 3.86
N ALA A 68 -9.83 -16.69 3.86
CA ALA A 68 -9.28 -17.29 5.07
C ALA A 68 -8.04 -16.52 5.56
N GLY A 69 -7.13 -16.15 4.66
CA GLY A 69 -5.97 -15.33 4.95
C GLY A 69 -6.33 -13.92 5.46
N LEU A 70 -7.36 -13.29 4.88
CA LEU A 70 -7.87 -12.00 5.35
C LEU A 70 -8.51 -12.12 6.75
N GLN A 71 -9.21 -13.22 7.03
CA GLN A 71 -9.73 -13.49 8.37
C GLN A 71 -8.60 -13.73 9.38
N GLU A 72 -7.52 -14.41 9.01
CA GLU A 72 -6.34 -14.54 9.86
C GLU A 72 -5.66 -13.18 10.10
N LEU A 73 -5.58 -12.33 9.08
CA LEU A 73 -5.07 -10.97 9.22
C LEU A 73 -5.89 -10.17 10.24
N ILE A 74 -7.23 -10.21 10.16
CA ILE A 74 -8.10 -9.55 11.14
C ILE A 74 -7.87 -10.10 12.56
N ARG A 75 -7.79 -11.43 12.71
CA ARG A 75 -7.50 -12.06 14.01
C ARG A 75 -6.17 -11.61 14.57
N TYR A 76 -5.13 -11.59 13.73
CA TYR A 76 -3.79 -11.16 14.12
C TYR A 76 -3.76 -9.70 14.55
N LEU A 77 -4.38 -8.82 13.76
CA LEU A 77 -4.47 -7.39 14.06
C LEU A 77 -5.34 -7.11 15.29
N ASN A 78 -6.23 -8.05 15.65
CA ASN A 78 -7.10 -7.97 16.81
C ASN A 78 -7.92 -6.66 16.81
N ILE A 79 -8.71 -6.47 15.75
CA ILE A 79 -9.48 -5.23 15.48
C ILE A 79 -10.99 -5.46 15.42
N SER A 80 -11.74 -4.49 15.93
CA SER A 80 -13.21 -4.35 15.80
C SER A 80 -13.58 -3.18 14.87
N PRO A 81 -14.86 -3.04 14.47
CA PRO A 81 -15.32 -1.89 13.69
C PRO A 81 -15.15 -0.51 14.36
N GLU A 82 -14.90 -0.47 15.67
CA GLU A 82 -14.65 0.77 16.43
C GLU A 82 -13.18 1.18 16.46
N HIS A 83 -12.28 0.31 15.99
CA HIS A 83 -10.86 0.63 15.96
C HIS A 83 -10.55 1.65 14.87
N HIS A 84 -9.44 2.35 15.07
CA HIS A 84 -8.69 3.04 14.05
C HIS A 84 -7.31 2.40 13.94
N VAL A 85 -6.88 2.08 12.71
CA VAL A 85 -5.60 1.40 12.46
C VAL A 85 -4.59 2.39 11.89
N VAL A 86 -3.54 2.71 12.65
CA VAL A 86 -2.43 3.52 12.17
C VAL A 86 -1.28 2.59 11.78
N VAL A 87 -0.78 2.74 10.56
CA VAL A 87 0.22 1.84 9.99
C VAL A 87 1.48 2.61 9.65
N TYR A 88 2.64 1.99 9.92
CA TYR A 88 3.93 2.52 9.50
C TYR A 88 4.91 1.40 9.11
N ASP A 89 5.98 1.79 8.43
CA ASP A 89 7.13 0.93 8.13
C ASP A 89 8.44 1.74 8.25
N ASP A 90 9.56 1.14 7.86
CA ASP A 90 10.89 1.74 7.87
C ASP A 90 11.44 2.07 6.47
N GLU A 91 10.57 2.23 5.48
CA GLU A 91 10.95 2.43 4.08
C GLU A 91 10.14 3.52 3.34
N GLY A 92 9.22 4.20 4.03
CA GLY A 92 8.46 5.33 3.49
C GLY A 92 7.02 5.02 3.11
N GLY A 93 6.47 3.89 3.57
CA GLY A 93 5.05 3.60 3.50
C GLY A 93 4.63 2.58 2.45
N ALA A 94 5.56 1.84 1.83
CA ALA A 94 5.20 0.83 0.84
C ALA A 94 4.49 -0.39 1.48
N TRP A 95 5.09 -1.03 2.48
CA TRP A 95 4.40 -2.09 3.24
C TRP A 95 3.21 -1.56 4.04
N ALA A 96 3.33 -0.36 4.61
CA ALA A 96 2.22 0.25 5.34
C ALA A 96 1.01 0.51 4.44
N GLY A 97 1.24 1.09 3.25
CA GLY A 97 0.21 1.29 2.24
C GLY A 97 -0.37 -0.02 1.71
N ARG A 98 0.45 -1.07 1.59
CA ARG A 98 -0.02 -2.43 1.25
C ARG A 98 -0.98 -2.96 2.32
N LEU A 99 -0.67 -2.82 3.61
CA LEU A 99 -1.61 -3.24 4.67
C LEU A 99 -2.91 -2.44 4.60
N ILE A 100 -2.84 -1.12 4.45
CA ILE A 100 -4.03 -0.27 4.32
C ILE A 100 -4.90 -0.72 3.13
N TRP A 101 -4.29 -1.03 1.98
CA TRP A 101 -5.01 -1.59 0.84
C TRP A 101 -5.69 -2.94 1.16
N ASN A 102 -5.04 -3.84 1.91
CA ASN A 102 -5.65 -5.10 2.36
C ASN A 102 -6.88 -4.82 3.25
N LEU A 103 -6.77 -3.85 4.17
CA LEU A 103 -7.86 -3.43 5.05
C LEU A 103 -9.03 -2.82 4.25
N HIS A 104 -8.75 -2.01 3.24
CA HIS A 104 -9.78 -1.49 2.35
C HIS A 104 -10.47 -2.61 1.56
N CYS A 105 -9.72 -3.57 1.01
CA CYS A 105 -10.28 -4.71 0.29
C CYS A 105 -11.23 -5.56 1.16
N LEU A 106 -10.97 -5.70 2.46
CA LEU A 106 -11.86 -6.41 3.39
C LEU A 106 -13.01 -5.55 3.94
N GLY A 107 -13.09 -4.26 3.56
CA GLY A 107 -14.17 -3.34 3.94
C GLY A 107 -13.91 -2.48 5.18
N PHE A 108 -12.66 -2.35 5.62
CA PHE A 108 -12.26 -1.55 6.78
C PHE A 108 -11.46 -0.31 6.37
N GLU A 109 -12.08 0.88 6.46
CA GLU A 109 -11.50 2.14 5.97
C GLU A 109 -11.01 3.10 7.07
N ASN A 110 -11.21 2.76 8.35
CA ASN A 110 -10.68 3.55 9.47
C ASN A 110 -9.17 3.33 9.62
N THR A 111 -8.40 3.83 8.66
CA THR A 111 -6.97 3.62 8.58
C THR A 111 -6.21 4.92 8.31
N SER A 112 -4.99 5.00 8.82
CA SER A 112 -4.05 6.08 8.53
C SER A 112 -2.65 5.52 8.28
N LEU A 113 -1.96 6.13 7.32
CA LEU A 113 -0.52 6.01 7.16
C LEU A 113 0.17 7.05 8.06
N LEU A 114 1.15 6.61 8.85
CA LEU A 114 2.04 7.53 9.57
C LEU A 114 3.10 8.09 8.61
N ASN A 115 3.05 9.40 8.36
CA ASN A 115 3.90 10.07 7.38
C ASN A 115 5.39 9.99 7.77
N GLY A 116 6.20 9.31 6.93
CA GLY A 116 7.62 9.07 7.17
C GLY A 116 7.93 7.95 8.18
N GLY A 117 6.89 7.27 8.67
CA GLY A 117 6.99 6.09 9.53
C GLY A 117 7.95 6.23 10.70
N ILE A 118 8.74 5.19 10.98
CA ILE A 118 9.65 5.18 12.13
C ILE A 118 10.77 6.24 12.00
N HIS A 119 11.17 6.61 10.79
CA HIS A 119 12.22 7.61 10.58
C HIS A 119 11.78 8.99 11.04
N ALA A 120 10.58 9.41 10.65
CA ALA A 120 10.00 10.69 11.09
C ALA A 120 9.70 10.69 12.59
N TRP A 121 9.24 9.56 13.13
CA TRP A 121 9.00 9.40 14.57
C TRP A 121 10.26 9.60 15.40
N LEU A 122 11.36 8.96 15.01
CA LEU A 122 12.68 9.09 15.66
C LEU A 122 13.23 10.51 15.53
N ALA A 123 13.10 11.11 14.35
CA ALA A 123 13.58 12.48 14.12
C ALA A 123 12.87 13.52 14.99
N ALA A 124 11.58 13.29 15.30
CA ALA A 124 10.81 14.11 16.21
C ALA A 124 11.16 13.88 17.70
N GLY A 125 12.07 12.95 18.03
CA GLY A 125 12.48 12.66 19.40
C GLY A 125 11.36 12.05 20.25
N LEU A 126 10.41 11.36 19.61
CA LEU A 126 9.23 10.80 20.27
C LEU A 126 9.53 9.49 21.00
N PRO A 127 8.69 9.11 21.98
CA PRO A 127 8.92 7.89 22.77
C PRO A 127 9.02 6.63 21.91
N THR A 128 9.96 5.75 22.24
CA THR A 128 10.09 4.42 21.63
C THR A 128 10.20 3.36 22.71
N THR A 129 9.92 2.12 22.36
CA THR A 129 10.08 0.95 23.23
C THR A 129 10.70 -0.20 22.45
N SER A 130 11.25 -1.19 23.16
CA SER A 130 11.60 -2.51 22.61
C SER A 130 10.76 -3.63 23.25
N GLU A 131 9.82 -3.26 24.13
CA GLU A 131 8.95 -4.21 24.81
C GLU A 131 7.82 -4.66 23.89
N VAL A 132 7.70 -5.98 23.72
CA VAL A 132 6.60 -6.57 22.94
C VAL A 132 5.36 -6.67 23.82
N GLU A 133 4.36 -5.86 23.52
CA GLU A 133 3.09 -5.85 24.25
C GLU A 133 2.18 -7.01 23.87
N GLN A 134 1.39 -7.48 24.84
CA GLN A 134 0.29 -8.40 24.63
C GLN A 134 -1.02 -7.63 24.66
N PHE A 135 -1.85 -7.84 23.64
CA PHE A 135 -3.16 -7.20 23.55
C PHE A 135 -4.26 -8.15 23.99
N GLU A 136 -5.18 -7.65 24.80
CA GLU A 136 -6.37 -8.40 25.18
C GLU A 136 -7.22 -8.72 23.92
N PRO A 137 -7.74 -9.95 23.79
CA PRO A 137 -8.57 -10.32 22.65
C PRO A 137 -9.82 -9.44 22.52
N VAL A 138 -10.05 -8.93 21.32
CA VAL A 138 -11.23 -8.14 20.96
C VAL A 138 -12.41 -9.09 20.68
N SER A 139 -13.51 -8.88 21.39
CA SER A 139 -14.68 -9.78 21.37
C SER A 139 -15.49 -9.75 20.06
N ALA A 140 -15.51 -8.62 19.37
CA ALA A 140 -16.28 -8.39 18.14
C ALA A 140 -15.36 -8.02 16.97
N LEU A 141 -14.68 -9.02 16.42
CA LEU A 141 -13.77 -8.82 15.30
C LEU A 141 -14.50 -8.33 14.04
N VAL A 142 -13.80 -7.51 13.26
CA VAL A 142 -14.22 -7.11 11.91
C VAL A 142 -14.54 -8.36 11.07
N GLN A 143 -15.56 -8.28 10.23
CA GLN A 143 -15.88 -9.33 9.26
C GLN A 143 -15.40 -8.91 7.87
N VAL A 144 -14.91 -9.87 7.09
CA VAL A 144 -14.47 -9.61 5.71
C VAL A 144 -15.71 -9.34 4.84
N ASP A 145 -15.80 -8.14 4.28
CA ASP A 145 -16.78 -7.80 3.26
C ASP A 145 -16.21 -8.01 1.86
N GLN A 146 -16.50 -9.18 1.27
CA GLN A 146 -16.00 -9.54 -0.06
C GLN A 146 -16.54 -8.63 -1.17
N ALA A 147 -17.68 -7.96 -0.96
CA ALA A 147 -18.24 -7.05 -1.96
C ALA A 147 -17.35 -5.81 -2.17
N LYS A 148 -16.47 -5.50 -1.22
CA LYS A 148 -15.52 -4.38 -1.28
C LYS A 148 -14.24 -4.67 -2.04
N ILE A 149 -13.90 -5.94 -2.28
CA ILE A 149 -12.63 -6.32 -2.92
C ILE A 149 -12.50 -5.66 -4.29
N GLN A 150 -13.51 -5.80 -5.15
CA GLN A 150 -13.46 -5.27 -6.52
C GLN A 150 -13.49 -3.73 -6.57
N GLN A 151 -13.81 -3.05 -5.47
CA GLN A 151 -13.71 -1.59 -5.39
C GLN A 151 -12.24 -1.11 -5.38
N TYR A 152 -11.31 -1.92 -4.87
CA TYR A 152 -9.90 -1.52 -4.68
C TYR A 152 -8.89 -2.41 -5.41
N ARG A 153 -9.33 -3.56 -5.91
CA ARG A 153 -8.50 -4.55 -6.59
C ARG A 153 -9.05 -4.77 -8.00
N ILE A 154 -8.15 -5.00 -8.95
CA ILE A 154 -8.48 -5.52 -10.27
C ILE A 154 -7.63 -6.76 -10.54
N GLU A 155 -8.23 -7.80 -11.10
CA GLU A 155 -7.54 -9.06 -11.43
C GLU A 155 -7.06 -9.07 -12.89
N TYR A 156 -6.15 -9.98 -13.21
CA TYR A 156 -5.53 -10.07 -14.53
C TYR A 156 -6.52 -10.10 -15.69
N ALA A 157 -7.56 -10.94 -15.62
CA ALA A 157 -8.51 -11.11 -16.73
C ALA A 157 -9.24 -9.80 -17.06
N GLU A 158 -9.76 -9.11 -16.03
CA GLU A 158 -10.43 -7.82 -16.20
C GLU A 158 -9.45 -6.73 -16.68
N LEU A 159 -8.23 -6.70 -16.12
CA LEU A 159 -7.23 -5.73 -16.54
C LEU A 159 -6.80 -5.94 -18.00
N LEU A 160 -6.63 -7.19 -18.44
CA LEU A 160 -6.28 -7.52 -19.82
C LEU A 160 -7.33 -6.99 -20.81
N GLU A 161 -8.61 -7.16 -20.52
CA GLU A 161 -9.70 -6.62 -21.36
C GLU A 161 -9.67 -5.09 -21.44
N LYS A 162 -9.43 -4.40 -20.32
CA LYS A 162 -9.31 -2.94 -20.28
C LYS A 162 -8.07 -2.44 -21.03
N VAL A 163 -6.95 -3.15 -20.94
CA VAL A 163 -5.71 -2.84 -21.68
C VAL A 163 -5.92 -3.00 -23.17
N GLN A 164 -6.54 -4.09 -23.60
CA GLN A 164 -6.81 -4.35 -25.02
C GLN A 164 -7.82 -3.38 -25.64
N SER A 165 -8.73 -2.82 -24.83
CA SER A 165 -9.72 -1.83 -25.26
C SER A 165 -9.28 -0.37 -25.05
N SER A 166 -8.08 -0.13 -24.51
CA SER A 166 -7.57 1.20 -24.16
C SER A 166 -8.51 2.00 -23.24
N GLN A 167 -9.15 1.32 -22.28
CA GLN A 167 -10.16 1.90 -21.36
C GLN A 167 -9.63 2.12 -19.93
N VAL A 168 -8.30 2.19 -19.74
CA VAL A 168 -7.71 2.31 -18.42
C VAL A 168 -6.41 3.10 -18.45
N GLN A 169 -6.22 3.97 -17.47
CA GLN A 169 -4.92 4.56 -17.18
C GLN A 169 -4.13 3.62 -16.29
N LEU A 170 -2.86 3.42 -16.60
CA LEU A 170 -2.00 2.51 -15.86
C LEU A 170 -0.84 3.27 -15.27
N TRP A 171 -0.67 3.13 -13.96
CA TRP A 171 0.45 3.69 -13.23
C TRP A 171 1.43 2.59 -12.86
N ASP A 172 2.54 2.54 -13.59
CA ASP A 172 3.70 1.74 -13.21
C ASP A 172 4.60 2.52 -12.26
N CYS A 173 4.72 2.04 -11.01
CA CYS A 173 5.56 2.68 -10.00
C CYS A 173 6.88 1.94 -9.71
N ARG A 174 7.31 1.06 -10.61
CA ARG A 174 8.64 0.41 -10.56
C ARG A 174 9.76 1.40 -10.85
N THR A 175 11.01 0.94 -10.83
CA THR A 175 12.16 1.74 -11.30
C THR A 175 12.15 1.89 -12.82
N GLU A 176 12.83 2.91 -13.33
CA GLU A 176 12.96 3.15 -14.78
C GLU A 176 13.55 1.95 -15.53
N ASP A 177 14.58 1.30 -14.97
CA ASP A 177 15.19 0.10 -15.58
C ASP A 177 14.21 -1.08 -15.67
N GLU A 178 13.32 -1.23 -14.68
CA GLU A 178 12.28 -2.27 -14.72
C GLU A 178 11.19 -1.94 -15.75
N TYR A 179 10.79 -0.67 -15.84
CA TYR A 179 9.79 -0.18 -16.79
C TYR A 179 10.28 -0.31 -18.24
N THR A 180 11.50 0.12 -18.53
CA THR A 180 12.09 0.05 -19.87
C THR A 180 12.43 -1.38 -20.30
N GLY A 181 12.57 -2.30 -19.33
CA GLY A 181 12.96 -3.69 -19.57
C GLY A 181 14.48 -3.92 -19.59
N LEU A 182 15.28 -2.91 -19.24
CA LEU A 182 16.72 -3.04 -19.04
C LEU A 182 17.04 -3.99 -17.87
N ARG A 183 16.20 -3.97 -16.83
CA ARG A 183 16.24 -4.91 -15.71
C ARG A 183 15.08 -5.90 -15.81
N LEU A 184 15.39 -7.17 -16.00
CA LEU A 184 14.40 -8.24 -15.95
C LEU A 184 14.05 -8.59 -14.50
N ALA A 185 12.82 -8.29 -14.09
CA ALA A 185 12.25 -8.68 -12.80
C ALA A 185 11.25 -9.86 -12.90
N ALA A 186 11.01 -10.35 -14.12
CA ALA A 186 10.17 -11.50 -14.45
C ALA A 186 10.77 -12.21 -15.69
N ARG A 187 10.10 -13.25 -16.21
CA ARG A 187 10.53 -13.95 -17.44
C ARG A 187 10.65 -13.01 -18.65
N ARG A 188 9.85 -11.95 -18.69
CA ARG A 188 9.87 -10.92 -19.73
C ARG A 188 10.02 -9.53 -19.08
N GLY A 189 10.90 -8.70 -19.65
CA GLY A 189 11.11 -7.30 -19.24
C GLY A 189 10.24 -6.34 -20.04
N GLY A 190 10.07 -5.11 -19.55
CA GLY A 190 9.22 -4.09 -20.14
C GLY A 190 8.11 -3.67 -19.18
N HIS A 191 7.01 -3.14 -19.74
CA HIS A 191 5.83 -2.66 -19.02
C HIS A 191 4.53 -3.04 -19.73
N ILE A 192 3.39 -2.83 -19.06
CA ILE A 192 2.06 -3.06 -19.62
C ILE A 192 1.81 -1.99 -20.70
N PRO A 193 1.25 -2.34 -21.89
CA PRO A 193 0.98 -1.36 -22.93
C PRO A 193 0.22 -0.12 -22.43
N ASN A 194 0.61 1.06 -22.93
CA ASN A 194 0.10 2.37 -22.52
C ASN A 194 0.31 2.74 -21.04
N ALA A 195 1.08 1.98 -20.26
CA ALA A 195 1.36 2.35 -18.87
C ALA A 195 2.25 3.59 -18.80
N LEU A 196 1.88 4.54 -17.95
CA LEU A 196 2.67 5.71 -17.63
C LEU A 196 3.54 5.41 -16.40
N HIS A 197 4.80 5.84 -16.45
CA HIS A 197 5.78 5.57 -15.41
C HIS A 197 5.89 6.72 -14.41
N PHE A 198 5.66 6.44 -13.13
CA PHE A 198 5.99 7.34 -12.03
C PHE A 198 6.48 6.52 -10.85
N GLU A 199 7.80 6.47 -10.66
CA GLU A 199 8.41 5.66 -9.60
C GLU A 199 7.96 6.14 -8.20
N TRP A 200 7.52 5.17 -7.37
CA TRP A 200 6.99 5.39 -6.02
C TRP A 200 7.94 6.22 -5.13
N SER A 201 9.24 5.97 -5.21
CA SER A 201 10.26 6.55 -4.34
C SER A 201 10.42 8.06 -4.55
N THR A 202 10.01 8.58 -5.71
CA THR A 202 10.12 10.00 -6.05
C THR A 202 9.07 10.88 -5.37
N ALA A 203 8.05 10.25 -4.77
CA ALA A 203 7.08 10.90 -3.89
C ALA A 203 7.62 11.10 -2.47
N LEU A 204 8.70 10.40 -2.08
CA LEU A 204 9.31 10.49 -0.76
C LEU A 204 10.37 11.59 -0.70
N ASN A 205 10.36 12.37 0.38
CA ASN A 205 11.40 13.33 0.69
C ASN A 205 12.43 12.71 1.63
N ARG A 206 13.57 12.27 1.06
CA ARG A 206 14.67 11.67 1.84
C ARG A 206 15.34 12.64 2.80
N GLU A 207 15.33 13.94 2.50
CA GLU A 207 15.86 14.99 3.37
C GLU A 207 14.93 15.31 4.54
N ASN A 208 13.66 14.88 4.44
CA ASN A 208 12.65 15.04 5.48
C ASN A 208 12.17 13.67 6.00
N HIS A 209 13.12 12.81 6.36
CA HIS A 209 12.86 11.55 7.07
C HIS A 209 11.84 10.63 6.37
N LEU A 210 11.92 10.54 5.04
CA LEU A 210 11.02 9.75 4.19
C LEU A 210 9.55 10.17 4.26
N ARG A 211 9.23 11.36 4.78
CA ARG A 211 7.89 11.93 4.66
C ARG A 211 7.54 12.12 3.19
N LEU A 212 6.26 12.08 2.87
CA LEU A 212 5.79 12.43 1.54
C LEU A 212 6.16 13.89 1.24
N HIS A 213 6.55 14.17 -0.01
CA HIS A 213 6.49 15.53 -0.52
C HIS A 213 5.06 16.08 -0.45
N PRO A 214 4.86 17.42 -0.46
CA PRO A 214 3.53 18.01 -0.56
C PRO A 214 2.72 17.38 -1.70
N LEU A 215 1.45 17.07 -1.44
CA LEU A 215 0.62 16.32 -2.39
C LEU A 215 0.48 17.06 -3.73
N GLU A 216 0.47 18.40 -3.70
CA GLU A 216 0.42 19.24 -4.89
C GLU A 216 1.61 19.00 -5.82
N ARG A 217 2.81 18.75 -5.27
CA ARG A 217 3.99 18.39 -6.07
C ARG A 217 3.79 17.05 -6.78
N THR A 218 3.26 16.06 -6.06
CA THR A 218 3.01 14.72 -6.63
C THR A 218 1.93 14.79 -7.70
N GLN A 219 0.84 15.51 -7.44
CA GLN A 219 -0.24 15.76 -8.40
C GLN A 219 0.30 16.38 -9.70
N GLN A 220 1.03 17.49 -9.59
CA GLN A 220 1.58 18.18 -10.78
C GLN A 220 2.49 17.27 -11.61
N ARG A 221 3.30 16.43 -10.96
CA ARG A 221 4.18 15.48 -11.68
C ARG A 221 3.39 14.38 -12.38
N LEU A 222 2.33 13.86 -11.75
CA LEU A 222 1.44 12.88 -12.40
C LEU A 222 0.76 13.50 -13.63
N GLU A 223 0.20 14.70 -13.49
CA GLU A 223 -0.45 15.41 -14.61
C GLU A 223 0.53 15.72 -15.76
N GLN A 224 1.78 16.10 -15.44
CA GLN A 224 2.84 16.33 -16.43
C GLN A 224 3.23 15.07 -17.22
N LEU A 225 3.09 13.89 -16.61
CA LEU A 225 3.32 12.61 -17.27
C LEU A 225 2.13 12.15 -18.12
N GLY A 226 1.02 12.90 -18.11
CA GLY A 226 -0.16 12.64 -18.91
C GLY A 226 -1.29 11.92 -18.17
N PHE A 227 -1.19 11.73 -16.85
CA PHE A 227 -2.31 11.20 -16.08
C PHE A 227 -3.45 12.22 -15.98
N ASN A 228 -4.68 11.75 -16.16
CA ASN A 228 -5.93 12.46 -15.89
C ASN A 228 -6.54 11.96 -14.58
N LEU A 229 -6.47 12.77 -13.51
CA LEU A 229 -7.00 12.39 -12.19
C LEU A 229 -8.54 12.27 -12.14
N ASN A 230 -9.25 12.74 -13.17
CA ASN A 230 -10.71 12.59 -13.27
C ASN A 230 -11.13 11.24 -13.86
N GLU A 231 -10.19 10.47 -14.42
CA GLU A 231 -10.44 9.15 -14.97
C GLU A 231 -9.87 8.06 -14.05
N PRO A 232 -10.44 6.85 -14.03
CA PRO A 232 -9.92 5.76 -13.20
C PRO A 232 -8.47 5.41 -13.54
N VAL A 233 -7.71 4.98 -12.52
CA VAL A 233 -6.34 4.48 -12.69
C VAL A 233 -6.15 3.14 -12.01
N VAL A 234 -5.35 2.29 -12.63
CA VAL A 234 -4.86 1.03 -12.04
C VAL A 234 -3.38 1.17 -11.76
N VAL A 235 -2.98 0.95 -10.51
CA VAL A 235 -1.58 1.03 -10.09
C VAL A 235 -0.96 -0.36 -9.90
N TYR A 236 0.30 -0.50 -10.26
CA TYR A 236 1.06 -1.75 -10.05
C TYR A 236 2.56 -1.50 -9.85
N CYS A 237 3.25 -2.54 -9.36
CA CYS A 237 4.71 -2.61 -9.34
C CYS A 237 5.20 -4.01 -9.73
N GLN A 238 6.09 -4.63 -8.96
CA GLN A 238 6.47 -6.04 -9.15
C GLN A 238 5.52 -7.02 -8.46
N SER A 239 5.17 -6.77 -7.19
CA SER A 239 4.41 -7.71 -6.33
C SER A 239 3.43 -6.97 -5.42
N HIS A 240 2.95 -5.83 -5.91
CA HIS A 240 2.08 -4.89 -5.21
C HIS A 240 2.59 -4.38 -3.84
N HIS A 241 3.90 -4.47 -3.58
CA HIS A 241 4.57 -3.85 -2.44
C HIS A 241 4.71 -2.33 -2.60
N ARG A 242 5.58 -1.86 -3.51
CA ARG A 242 5.80 -0.41 -3.79
C ARG A 242 4.53 0.35 -4.17
N SER A 243 3.66 -0.27 -4.96
CA SER A 243 2.36 0.29 -5.33
C SER A 243 1.37 0.36 -4.17
N GLY A 244 1.68 -0.19 -3.00
CA GLY A 244 0.97 0.10 -1.76
C GLY A 244 1.05 1.59 -1.40
N LEU A 245 2.23 2.21 -1.52
CA LEU A 245 2.37 3.66 -1.33
C LEU A 245 1.65 4.44 -2.44
N ALA A 246 1.82 4.02 -3.69
CA ALA A 246 1.19 4.67 -4.83
C ALA A 246 -0.35 4.64 -4.74
N TYR A 247 -0.92 3.54 -4.21
CA TYR A 247 -2.33 3.45 -3.86
C TYR A 247 -2.74 4.50 -2.82
N ILE A 248 -1.96 4.68 -1.75
CA ILE A 248 -2.22 5.74 -0.75
C ILE A 248 -2.17 7.13 -1.38
N LEU A 249 -1.18 7.41 -2.23
CA LEU A 249 -1.08 8.69 -2.93
C LEU A 249 -2.33 8.96 -3.79
N GLY A 250 -2.78 7.99 -4.58
CA GLY A 250 -4.02 8.12 -5.35
C GLY A 250 -5.24 8.40 -4.47
N ARG A 251 -5.38 7.69 -3.34
CA ARG A 251 -6.47 7.91 -2.38
C ARG A 251 -6.41 9.30 -1.74
N LEU A 252 -5.22 9.80 -1.38
CA LEU A 252 -5.03 11.14 -0.82
C LEU A 252 -5.37 12.24 -1.82
N LEU A 253 -5.16 11.99 -3.11
CA LEU A 253 -5.52 12.89 -4.21
C LEU A 253 -7.01 12.79 -4.59
N GLY A 254 -7.80 11.94 -3.93
CA GLY A 254 -9.20 11.70 -4.27
C GLY A 254 -9.40 10.96 -5.61
N TRP A 255 -8.35 10.31 -6.13
CA TRP A 255 -8.35 9.62 -7.41
C TRP A 255 -9.10 8.29 -7.31
N ASN A 256 -9.93 7.96 -8.31
CA ASN A 256 -10.54 6.64 -8.44
C ASN A 256 -9.49 5.59 -8.80
N ILE A 257 -8.91 4.96 -7.77
CA ILE A 257 -7.74 4.09 -7.87
C ILE A 257 -8.06 2.65 -7.47
N GLN A 258 -7.71 1.71 -8.35
CA GLN A 258 -7.61 0.29 -8.05
C GLN A 258 -6.14 -0.14 -8.11
N ALA A 259 -5.81 -1.25 -7.47
CA ALA A 259 -4.50 -1.86 -7.61
C ALA A 259 -4.58 -3.23 -8.27
N TYR A 260 -3.64 -3.48 -9.17
CA TYR A 260 -3.41 -4.80 -9.75
C TYR A 260 -2.38 -5.55 -8.91
N ASP A 261 -2.85 -6.51 -8.13
CA ASP A 261 -2.08 -7.19 -7.09
C ASP A 261 -1.18 -8.31 -7.62
N GLY A 262 -1.54 -8.94 -8.75
CA GLY A 262 -0.65 -9.81 -9.50
C GLY A 262 0.59 -9.08 -10.03
N ALA A 263 0.39 -7.80 -10.36
CA ALA A 263 1.44 -6.85 -10.73
C ALA A 263 2.36 -7.39 -11.85
N TRP A 264 3.58 -6.85 -11.98
CA TRP A 264 4.52 -7.32 -13.00
C TRP A 264 4.99 -8.77 -12.77
N SER A 265 4.89 -9.30 -11.56
CA SER A 265 5.20 -10.71 -11.30
C SER A 265 4.28 -11.63 -12.09
N GLU A 266 2.98 -11.36 -12.08
CA GLU A 266 2.02 -12.10 -12.90
C GLU A 266 2.16 -11.71 -14.37
N TRP A 267 2.00 -10.42 -14.69
CA TRP A 267 1.99 -9.95 -16.06
C TRP A 267 3.25 -10.33 -16.83
N GLY A 268 4.44 -10.12 -16.27
CA GLY A 268 5.72 -10.45 -16.91
C GLY A 268 5.93 -11.95 -17.12
N ASN A 269 5.28 -12.82 -16.35
CA ASN A 269 5.40 -14.28 -16.46
C ASN A 269 4.35 -14.95 -17.36
N ARG A 270 3.25 -14.25 -17.68
CA ARG A 270 2.11 -14.77 -18.45
C ARG A 270 2.25 -14.67 -19.97
N LEU A 271 2.38 -15.78 -20.69
CA LEU A 271 2.62 -15.76 -22.14
C LEU A 271 1.55 -15.03 -22.98
N ASP A 272 0.33 -14.94 -22.47
CA ASP A 272 -0.83 -14.28 -23.08
C ASP A 272 -0.89 -12.77 -22.84
N SER A 273 -0.03 -12.22 -21.97
CA SER A 273 -0.05 -10.79 -21.68
C SER A 273 0.82 -9.99 -22.68
N PRO A 274 0.30 -8.86 -23.19
CA PRO A 274 1.06 -7.98 -24.09
C PRO A 274 2.09 -7.17 -23.30
N ILE A 275 3.24 -6.89 -23.90
CA ILE A 275 4.36 -6.17 -23.27
C ILE A 275 4.96 -5.18 -24.25
N ILE A 276 5.39 -4.03 -23.71
CA ILE A 276 6.15 -3.00 -24.42
C ILE A 276 7.51 -2.84 -23.74
N THR A 277 8.53 -2.50 -24.51
CA THR A 277 9.90 -2.25 -24.03
C THR A 277 10.36 -0.86 -24.46
N GLY A 278 11.29 -0.28 -23.71
CA GLY A 278 11.79 1.07 -23.93
C GLY A 278 11.06 2.14 -23.12
N GLU A 279 11.38 3.40 -23.39
CA GLU A 279 10.95 4.55 -22.56
C GLU A 279 9.54 5.06 -22.90
N MET A 280 9.03 4.75 -24.10
CA MET A 280 7.77 5.30 -24.58
C MET A 280 6.58 4.40 -24.21
N PRO A 281 5.48 4.97 -23.66
CA PRO A 281 4.22 4.27 -23.57
C PRO A 281 3.72 4.04 -24.99
N SER A 282 3.79 2.81 -25.48
CA SER A 282 3.21 2.39 -26.77
C SER A 282 2.24 1.23 -26.60
#